data_AF-A0A3B9MKK2-F1
#
_entry.id   AF-A0A3B9MKK2-F1
#
_cell.length_a   1.000
_cell.length_b   1.000
_cell.length_c   1.000
_cell.angle_alpha   90.00
_cell.angle_beta   90.00
_cell.angle_gamma   90.00
#
_symmetry.space_group_name_H-M   'P 1'
#
loop_
_entity.id
_entity.type
_entity.pdbx_description
1 polymer ?
#
loop_
_entity_poly.entity_id
_entity_poly.type
_entity_poly.pdbx_seq_one_letter_code
_entity_poly.pdbx_strand_id
1 'polypeptide(L)'
;MSGSESSGFNRWVAQWKFRLGFKADTEALFSPGRYNDLHMHKQGRSTRALIKFCEEHHYPPDELREMKVCLRWLTLGSIKRAVEGYNRISIRGSGSLSDWQPPVVFDYETPEYAQAVFEALTTQWELLMKLSLPKSE
;
A
#
# COMPACT_ATOMS: atom_id res chain seq x y z
N MET A 1 -7.88 15.01 -30.32
CA MET A 1 -8.71 15.10 -29.10
C MET A 1 -7.97 14.36 -28.01
N SER A 2 -7.20 15.07 -27.18
CA SER A 2 -6.36 14.48 -26.14
C SER A 2 -6.45 15.33 -24.90
N GLY A 3 -7.22 14.87 -23.92
CA GLY A 3 -7.30 15.51 -22.62
C GLY A 3 -8.54 15.07 -21.86
N SER A 4 -8.38 14.12 -20.92
CA SER A 4 -9.07 14.16 -19.61
C SER A 4 -8.76 13.00 -18.66
N GLU A 5 -7.66 12.26 -18.76
CA GLU A 5 -7.42 11.13 -17.82
C GLU A 5 -6.91 11.57 -16.43
N SER A 6 -6.36 12.78 -16.32
CA SER A 6 -5.82 13.31 -15.05
C SER A 6 -6.91 13.66 -14.00
N SER A 7 -8.18 13.79 -14.41
CA SER A 7 -9.26 14.22 -13.51
C SER A 7 -9.78 13.09 -12.61
N GLY A 8 -9.76 11.84 -13.08
CA GLY A 8 -10.26 10.68 -12.34
C GLY A 8 -9.37 10.31 -11.14
N PHE A 9 -8.05 10.33 -11.34
CA PHE A 9 -7.07 9.99 -10.31
C PHE A 9 -7.13 10.97 -9.13
N ASN A 10 -7.19 12.28 -9.40
CA ASN A 10 -7.25 13.29 -8.35
C ASN A 10 -8.57 13.27 -7.58
N ARG A 11 -9.70 13.01 -8.26
CA ARG A 11 -11.02 12.87 -7.62
C ARG A 11 -11.07 11.63 -6.71
N TRP A 12 -10.47 10.52 -7.13
CA TRP A 12 -10.36 9.30 -6.32
C TRP A 12 -9.50 9.53 -5.06
N VAL A 13 -8.34 10.18 -5.19
CA VAL A 13 -7.48 10.51 -4.04
C VAL A 13 -8.21 11.39 -3.02
N ALA A 14 -9.03 12.35 -3.48
CA ALA A 14 -9.83 13.20 -2.59
C ALA A 14 -10.94 12.41 -1.87
N GLN A 15 -11.66 11.54 -2.58
CA GLN A 15 -12.71 10.70 -2.00
C GLN A 15 -12.14 9.69 -0.98
N TRP A 16 -10.93 9.18 -1.22
CA TRP A 16 -10.26 8.24 -0.33
C TRP A 16 -9.75 8.91 0.96
N LYS A 17 -9.23 10.15 0.89
CA LYS A 17 -8.87 10.95 2.07
C LYS A 17 -10.06 11.22 3.00
N PHE A 18 -11.24 11.47 2.41
CA PHE A 18 -12.47 11.71 3.16
C PHE A 18 -12.93 10.45 3.92
N ARG A 19 -12.86 9.28 3.28
CA ARG A 19 -13.29 8.00 3.86
C ARG A 19 -12.46 7.54 5.07
N LEU A 20 -11.24 8.06 5.22
CA LEU A 20 -10.30 7.70 6.29
C LEU A 20 -10.16 8.75 7.40
N GLY A 21 -10.92 9.86 7.35
CA GLY A 21 -10.94 10.86 8.43
C GLY A 21 -9.62 11.63 8.62
N PHE A 22 -8.80 11.79 7.59
CA PHE A 22 -7.56 12.55 7.69
C PHE A 22 -7.82 14.07 7.77
N LYS A 23 -7.50 14.68 8.92
CA LYS A 23 -7.27 16.13 9.04
C LYS A 23 -5.83 16.44 8.62
N ALA A 24 -5.65 17.44 7.77
CA ALA A 24 -4.36 17.82 7.22
C ALA A 24 -3.62 18.74 8.20
N ASP A 25 -2.83 18.18 9.11
CA ASP A 25 -1.89 18.96 9.92
C ASP A 25 -0.53 18.92 9.20
N THR A 26 -0.15 20.04 8.58
CA THR A 26 0.99 20.15 7.65
C THR A 26 2.11 21.06 8.15
N GLU A 27 2.31 21.21 9.46
CA GLU A 27 3.34 22.09 10.01
C GLU A 27 4.23 21.42 11.07
N ALA A 28 4.98 20.39 10.65
CA ALA A 28 6.14 19.91 11.42
C ALA A 28 7.09 19.12 10.51
N LEU A 29 7.67 19.74 9.49
CA LEU A 29 8.67 19.11 8.65
C LEU A 29 9.87 20.02 8.60
N PHE A 30 10.93 19.66 9.34
CA PHE A 30 12.31 19.59 8.83
C PHE A 30 13.35 19.57 9.96
N SER A 31 13.47 18.41 10.60
CA SER A 31 14.61 18.04 11.46
C SER A 31 15.45 16.95 10.74
N PRO A 32 16.73 16.70 11.10
CA PRO A 32 17.66 15.82 10.37
C PRO A 32 17.26 14.32 10.24
N GLY A 33 16.05 13.94 10.67
CA GLY A 33 15.40 12.66 10.38
C GLY A 33 14.85 12.49 8.95
N ARG A 34 15.12 13.42 8.03
CA ARG A 34 14.54 13.45 6.66
C ARG A 34 14.84 12.23 5.77
N TYR A 35 15.86 11.42 6.07
CA TYR A 35 16.12 10.19 5.31
C TYR A 35 15.03 9.13 5.56
N ASN A 36 14.48 9.07 6.78
CA ASN A 36 13.35 8.18 7.07
C ASN A 36 12.11 8.60 6.28
N ASP A 37 11.90 9.91 6.07
CA ASP A 37 10.72 10.43 5.37
C ASP A 37 10.63 9.97 3.91
N LEU A 38 11.76 9.93 3.18
CA LEU A 38 11.75 9.49 1.77
C LEU A 38 11.36 8.01 1.64
N HIS A 39 11.87 7.15 2.52
CA HIS A 39 11.52 5.73 2.54
C HIS A 39 10.05 5.53 2.94
N MET A 40 9.58 6.27 3.94
CA MET A 40 8.19 6.23 4.38
C MET A 40 7.20 6.66 3.28
N HIS A 41 7.53 7.67 2.49
CA HIS A 41 6.71 8.05 1.34
C HIS A 41 6.63 6.95 0.28
N LYS A 42 7.76 6.30 -0.03
CA LYS A 42 7.78 5.17 -0.98
C LYS A 42 6.98 3.99 -0.46
N GLN A 43 7.15 3.64 0.81
CA GLN A 43 6.36 2.60 1.49
C GLN A 43 4.87 2.92 1.43
N GLY A 44 4.47 4.13 1.82
CA GLY A 44 3.07 4.55 1.81
C GLY A 44 2.43 4.49 0.41
N ARG A 45 3.19 4.87 -0.64
CA ARG A 45 2.73 4.74 -2.03
C ARG A 45 2.57 3.29 -2.44
N SER A 46 3.54 2.43 -2.13
CA SER A 46 3.49 1.00 -2.45
C SER A 46 2.33 0.31 -1.73
N THR A 47 2.18 0.54 -0.42
CA THR A 47 1.07 -0.01 0.38
C THR A 47 -0.28 0.44 -0.17
N ARG A 48 -0.42 1.71 -0.57
CA ARG A 48 -1.67 2.21 -1.15
C ARG A 48 -1.98 1.57 -2.51
N ALA A 49 -0.97 1.41 -3.36
CA ALA A 49 -1.14 0.77 -4.66
C ALA A 49 -1.58 -0.70 -4.51
N LEU A 50 -0.95 -1.44 -3.60
CA LEU A 50 -1.31 -2.83 -3.31
C LEU A 50 -2.72 -2.94 -2.74
N ILE A 51 -3.08 -2.14 -1.73
CA ILE A 51 -4.44 -2.11 -1.18
C ILE A 51 -5.47 -1.82 -2.28
N LYS A 52 -5.19 -0.82 -3.14
CA LYS A 52 -6.10 -0.47 -4.23
C LYS A 52 -6.30 -1.64 -5.19
N PHE A 53 -5.21 -2.28 -5.63
CA PHE A 53 -5.27 -3.45 -6.50
C PHE A 53 -6.12 -4.56 -5.87
N CYS A 54 -5.84 -4.90 -4.61
CA CYS A 54 -6.60 -5.90 -3.86
C CYS A 54 -8.09 -5.55 -3.74
N GLU A 55 -8.44 -4.28 -3.47
CA GLU A 55 -9.82 -3.82 -3.39
C GLU A 55 -10.54 -3.93 -4.74
N GLU A 56 -9.88 -3.56 -5.83
CA GLU A 56 -10.42 -3.62 -7.19
C GLU A 56 -10.64 -5.07 -7.66
N HIS A 57 -9.80 -6.00 -7.19
CA HIS A 57 -9.85 -7.42 -7.53
C HIS A 57 -10.58 -8.27 -6.48
N HIS A 58 -11.36 -7.64 -5.60
CA HIS A 58 -12.21 -8.30 -4.59
C HIS A 58 -11.47 -9.21 -3.59
N TYR A 59 -10.25 -8.86 -3.21
CA TYR A 59 -9.54 -9.53 -2.11
C TYR A 59 -10.34 -9.41 -0.79
N PRO A 60 -10.37 -10.45 0.07
CA PRO A 60 -11.15 -10.41 1.31
C PRO A 60 -10.83 -9.18 2.17
N PRO A 61 -11.84 -8.39 2.59
CA PRO A 61 -11.61 -7.12 3.27
C PRO A 61 -10.97 -7.28 4.65
N ASP A 62 -11.22 -8.40 5.33
CA ASP A 62 -10.64 -8.70 6.64
C ASP A 62 -9.11 -8.92 6.55
N GLU A 63 -8.64 -9.53 5.46
CA GLU A 63 -7.22 -9.74 5.19
C GLU A 63 -6.49 -8.43 4.84
N LEU A 64 -7.21 -7.41 4.35
CA LEU A 64 -6.66 -6.07 4.11
C LEU A 64 -6.52 -5.21 5.36
N ARG A 65 -7.11 -5.61 6.49
CA ARG A 65 -7.16 -4.78 7.69
C ARG A 65 -5.77 -4.37 8.15
N GLU A 66 -4.84 -5.32 8.24
CA GLU A 66 -3.48 -5.05 8.73
C GLU A 66 -2.68 -4.18 7.73
N MET A 67 -2.87 -4.34 6.41
CA MET A 67 -2.26 -3.46 5.40
C MET A 67 -2.77 -2.01 5.55
N LYS A 68 -4.07 -1.83 5.79
CA LYS A 68 -4.67 -0.49 6.04
C LYS A 68 -4.13 0.13 7.32
N VAL A 69 -3.91 -0.66 8.37
CA VAL A 69 -3.26 -0.22 9.61
C VAL A 69 -1.82 0.23 9.32
N CYS A 70 -1.05 -0.53 8.53
CA CYS A 70 0.29 -0.14 8.10
C CYS A 70 0.28 1.23 7.39
N LEU A 71 -0.62 1.41 6.43
CA LEU A 71 -0.74 2.66 5.68
C LEU A 71 -1.11 3.85 6.58
N ARG A 72 -1.97 3.64 7.57
CA ARG A 72 -2.30 4.67 8.57
C ARG A 72 -1.05 5.11 9.33
N TRP A 73 -0.26 4.18 9.84
CA TRP A 73 0.96 4.50 10.60
C TRP A 73 2.05 5.14 9.73
N LEU A 74 2.21 4.70 8.48
CA LEU A 74 3.10 5.34 7.51
C LEU A 74 2.70 6.80 7.26
N THR A 75 1.39 7.08 7.18
CA THR A 75 0.90 8.45 6.97
C THR A 75 1.08 9.34 8.21
N LEU A 76 1.10 8.74 9.41
CA LEU A 76 1.33 9.42 10.67
C LEU A 76 2.83 9.56 11.03
N GLY A 77 3.76 9.19 10.15
CA GLY A 77 5.20 9.31 10.43
C GLY A 77 5.74 8.25 11.40
N SER A 78 4.99 7.18 11.70
CA SER A 78 5.40 6.15 12.65
C SER A 78 5.82 4.84 11.97
N ILE A 79 7.07 4.76 11.52
CA ILE A 79 7.60 3.56 10.85
C ILE A 79 7.59 2.32 11.75
N LYS A 80 7.93 2.49 13.05
CA LYS A 80 7.94 1.39 14.03
C LYS A 80 6.57 0.69 14.10
N ARG A 81 5.50 1.47 14.22
CA ARG A 81 4.12 0.92 14.29
C ARG A 81 3.67 0.34 12.96
N ALA A 82 4.12 0.89 11.83
CA ALA A 82 3.86 0.30 10.52
C ALA A 82 4.52 -1.07 10.38
N VAL A 83 5.76 -1.21 10.84
CA VAL A 83 6.50 -2.48 10.86
C VAL A 83 5.82 -3.52 11.78
N GLU A 84 5.35 -3.10 12.96
CA GLU A 84 4.59 -3.97 13.86
C GLU A 84 3.32 -4.53 13.20
N GLY A 85 2.61 -3.72 12.41
CA GLY A 85 1.48 -4.16 11.61
C GLY A 85 1.89 -5.10 10.47
N TYR A 86 2.99 -4.79 9.79
CA TYR A 86 3.53 -5.61 8.71
C TYR A 86 3.89 -7.02 9.18
N ASN A 87 4.50 -7.16 10.36
CA ASN A 87 4.85 -8.46 10.92
C ASN A 87 3.63 -9.33 11.30
N ARG A 88 2.42 -8.75 11.37
CA ARG A 88 1.18 -9.51 11.60
C ARG A 88 0.57 -10.06 10.33
N ILE A 89 1.02 -9.58 9.16
CA ILE A 89 0.53 -10.05 7.86
C ILE A 89 1.25 -11.36 7.54
N SER A 90 0.48 -12.42 7.33
CA SER A 90 1.03 -13.66 6.80
C SER A 90 1.34 -13.47 5.32
N ILE A 91 2.61 -13.22 5.00
CA ILE A 91 3.08 -13.05 3.61
C ILE A 91 3.41 -14.40 2.98
N ARG A 92 3.73 -15.42 3.78
CA ARG A 92 4.17 -16.73 3.32
C ARG A 92 3.44 -17.84 4.06
N GLY A 93 3.16 -18.94 3.37
CA GLY A 93 2.51 -20.14 3.91
C GLY A 93 1.11 -20.32 3.35
N SER A 94 0.51 -21.49 3.62
CA SER A 94 -0.82 -21.84 3.11
C SER A 94 -1.88 -20.83 3.55
N GLY A 95 -2.60 -20.24 2.60
CA GLY A 95 -3.62 -19.22 2.84
C GLY A 95 -3.06 -17.82 3.08
N SER A 96 -1.79 -17.60 2.73
CA SER A 96 -1.17 -16.27 2.84
C SER A 96 -1.50 -15.37 1.64
N LEU A 97 -1.11 -14.10 1.73
CA LEU A 97 -1.24 -13.14 0.62
C LEU A 97 -0.60 -13.66 -0.67
N SER A 98 0.49 -14.43 -0.60
CA SER A 98 1.18 -14.95 -1.79
C SER A 98 0.43 -16.06 -2.51
N ASP A 99 -0.54 -16.71 -1.85
CA ASP A 99 -1.30 -17.82 -2.43
C ASP A 99 -2.54 -17.33 -3.20
N TRP A 100 -2.84 -16.04 -3.09
CA TRP A 100 -4.01 -15.46 -3.74
C TRP A 100 -3.76 -15.28 -5.25
N GLN A 101 -4.73 -15.72 -6.03
CA GLN A 101 -4.80 -15.52 -7.48
C GLN A 101 -5.88 -14.49 -7.77
N PRO A 102 -5.52 -13.27 -8.23
CA PRO A 102 -6.49 -12.21 -8.47
C PRO A 102 -7.38 -12.58 -9.66
N PRO A 103 -8.72 -12.46 -9.53
CA PRO A 103 -9.63 -12.68 -10.65
C PRO A 103 -9.50 -11.55 -11.68
N VAL A 104 -9.78 -11.83 -12.95
CA VAL A 104 -9.89 -10.79 -13.98
C VAL A 104 -11.16 -9.99 -13.72
N VAL A 105 -11.02 -8.70 -13.39
CA VAL A 105 -12.16 -7.80 -13.12
C VAL A 105 -12.41 -6.81 -14.26
N PHE A 106 -11.37 -6.47 -15.03
CA PHE A 106 -11.47 -5.50 -16.13
C PHE A 106 -11.32 -6.18 -17.50
N ASP A 107 -12.10 -5.72 -18.49
CA ASP A 107 -12.16 -6.32 -19.84
C ASP A 107 -10.82 -6.37 -20.60
N TYR A 108 -9.88 -5.49 -20.23
CA TYR A 108 -8.56 -5.38 -20.87
C TYR A 108 -7.48 -6.21 -20.17
N GLU A 109 -7.81 -6.90 -19.09
CA GLU A 109 -6.84 -7.71 -18.33
C GLU A 109 -6.90 -9.18 -18.76
N THR A 110 -5.76 -9.85 -18.70
CA THR A 110 -5.68 -11.31 -18.74
C THR A 110 -5.34 -11.85 -17.35
N PRO A 111 -5.62 -13.13 -17.04
CA PRO A 111 -5.23 -13.73 -15.77
C PRO A 111 -3.74 -13.58 -15.48
N GLU A 112 -2.89 -13.74 -16.50
CA GLU A 112 -1.43 -13.63 -16.38
C GLU A 112 -1.00 -12.19 -16.07
N TYR A 113 -1.66 -11.21 -16.68
CA TYR A 113 -1.39 -9.81 -16.42
C TYR A 113 -1.76 -9.42 -14.98
N ALA A 114 -2.97 -9.78 -14.52
CA ALA A 114 -3.43 -9.49 -13.17
C ALA A 114 -2.50 -10.12 -12.11
N GLN A 115 -2.12 -11.39 -12.31
CA GLN A 115 -1.16 -12.09 -11.46
C GLN A 115 0.21 -11.39 -11.44
N ALA A 116 0.76 -11.03 -12.61
CA ALA A 116 2.06 -10.36 -12.69
C ALA A 116 2.07 -8.99 -12.01
N VAL A 117 0.98 -8.20 -12.16
CA VAL A 117 0.84 -6.91 -11.48
C VAL A 117 0.75 -7.10 -9.96
N PHE A 118 -0.01 -8.09 -9.50
CA PHE A 118 -0.13 -8.43 -8.08
C PHE A 118 1.22 -8.81 -7.48
N GLU A 119 1.97 -9.70 -8.12
CA GLU A 119 3.29 -10.14 -7.69
C GLU A 119 4.30 -8.98 -7.65
N ALA A 120 4.30 -8.12 -8.66
CA ALA A 120 5.16 -6.94 -8.71
C ALA A 120 4.85 -5.95 -7.56
N LEU A 121 3.57 -5.66 -7.32
CA LEU A 121 3.15 -4.78 -6.23
C LEU A 121 3.50 -5.35 -4.85
N THR A 122 3.24 -6.65 -4.65
CA THR A 122 3.52 -7.35 -3.39
C THR A 122 5.02 -7.40 -3.12
N THR A 123 5.83 -7.75 -4.12
CA THR A 123 7.30 -7.80 -4.01
C THR A 123 7.87 -6.42 -3.68
N GLN A 124 7.44 -5.39 -4.41
CA GLN A 124 7.91 -4.02 -4.18
C GLN A 124 7.54 -3.53 -2.77
N TRP A 125 6.33 -3.84 -2.31
CA TRP A 125 5.88 -3.51 -0.97
C TRP A 125 6.70 -4.25 0.10
N GLU A 126 6.90 -5.57 -0.05
CA GLU A 126 7.67 -6.39 0.87
C GLU A 126 9.12 -5.88 0.99
N LEU A 127 9.78 -5.60 -0.14
CA LEU A 127 11.14 -5.06 -0.18
C LEU A 127 11.22 -3.72 0.56
N LEU A 128 10.29 -2.80 0.30
CA LEU A 128 10.26 -1.49 0.95
C LEU A 128 10.02 -1.60 2.45
N MET A 129 9.14 -2.50 2.90
CA MET A 129 8.90 -2.70 4.34
C MET A 129 10.10 -3.34 5.04
N LYS A 130 10.75 -4.32 4.40
CA LYS A 130 11.96 -4.97 4.94
C LYS A 130 13.12 -4.01 5.14
N LEU A 131 13.26 -2.97 4.32
CA LEU A 131 14.28 -1.92 4.51
C LEU A 131 14.12 -1.14 5.83
N SER A 132 12.96 -1.21 6.48
CA SER A 132 12.71 -0.59 7.78
C SER A 132 12.80 -1.54 8.96
N LEU A 133 13.09 -2.82 8.71
CA LEU A 133 13.39 -3.76 9.79
C LEU A 133 14.81 -3.47 10.32
N PRO A 134 15.01 -3.56 11.65
CA PRO A 134 16.36 -3.57 12.19
C PRO A 134 17.13 -4.74 11.57
N LYS A 135 18.40 -4.53 11.24
CA LYS A 135 19.28 -5.63 10.87
C LYS A 135 19.38 -6.55 12.08
N SER A 136 19.00 -7.82 11.93
CA SER A 136 19.35 -8.84 12.90
C SER A 136 20.88 -8.97 12.89
N GLU A 137 21.51 -8.64 14.00
CA GLU A 137 22.95 -8.88 14.22
C GLU A 137 23.26 -10.38 14.25
#